data_AF-A0A7Y2UL15-F1
#
_entry.id   AF-A0A7Y2UL15-F1
#
_cell.length_a   1.000
_cell.length_b   1.000
_cell.length_c   1.000
_cell.angle_alpha   90.00
_cell.angle_beta   90.00
_cell.angle_gamma   90.00
#
_symmetry.space_group_name_H-M   'P 1'
#
loop_
_entity.id
_entity.type
_entity.pdbx_description
1 polymer ?
#
loop_
_entity_poly.entity_id
_entity_poly.type
_entity_poly.pdbx_seq_one_letter_code
_entity_poly.pdbx_strand_id
1 'polypeptide(L)'
;MPASDTEKVATLFKEAFPQVIAGKNVLQPSLGNANAIMHPAPSLLNTSLIESSHEWSYYYDGITPSIGSFVEKLDSERMALADAFGVDLLPILKWYKVAYGVDKPTLSETVRSNPAYDGIAGQKDLRTRYILEDIPTGLVPMIELGKLSGIPTPRMEVVAKLGEYLVDEDFYATGRTLKNLGLEDMSRSDLISYVETGDR
;
A
#
# COMPACT_ATOMS: atom_id res chain seq x y z
N MET A 1 -16.01 10.84 -2.44
CA MET A 1 -16.31 11.34 -3.80
C MET A 1 -16.87 10.19 -4.60
N PRO A 2 -17.98 10.39 -5.32
CA PRO A 2 -18.59 9.35 -6.11
C PRO A 2 -17.90 9.18 -7.47
N ALA A 3 -17.97 7.97 -8.02
CA ALA A 3 -17.45 7.65 -9.35
C ALA A 3 -18.20 8.39 -10.47
N SER A 4 -19.45 8.78 -10.22
CA SER A 4 -20.28 9.58 -11.14
C SER A 4 -19.63 10.92 -11.55
N ASP A 5 -18.73 11.47 -10.73
CA ASP A 5 -17.99 12.70 -11.04
C ASP A 5 -16.60 12.45 -11.67
N THR A 6 -16.15 11.20 -11.79
CA THR A 6 -14.77 10.86 -12.18
C THR A 6 -14.37 11.47 -13.53
N GLU A 7 -15.16 11.28 -14.59
CA GLU A 7 -14.82 11.77 -15.93
C GLU A 7 -14.78 13.30 -16.01
N LYS A 8 -15.67 13.96 -15.28
CA LYS A 8 -15.70 15.42 -15.18
C LYS A 8 -14.41 15.94 -14.53
N VAL A 9 -14.01 15.34 -13.41
CA VAL A 9 -12.78 15.73 -12.70
C VAL A 9 -11.54 15.38 -13.52
N ALA A 10 -11.47 14.18 -14.10
CA ALA A 10 -10.33 13.74 -14.91
C ALA A 10 -10.12 14.64 -16.13
N THR A 11 -11.20 15.05 -16.81
CA THR A 11 -11.12 15.98 -17.95
C THR A 11 -10.53 17.33 -17.53
N LEU A 12 -10.96 17.88 -16.40
CA LEU A 12 -10.42 19.14 -15.88
C LEU A 12 -8.91 19.02 -15.56
N PHE A 13 -8.50 17.92 -14.92
CA PHE A 13 -7.09 17.72 -14.59
C PHE A 13 -6.21 17.48 -15.82
N LYS A 14 -6.74 16.85 -16.88
CA LYS A 14 -6.00 16.59 -18.12
C LYS A 14 -5.55 17.86 -18.85
N GLU A 15 -6.19 19.00 -18.60
CA GLU A 15 -5.75 20.29 -19.15
C GLU A 15 -4.33 20.67 -18.68
N ALA A 16 -4.01 20.37 -17.41
CA ALA A 16 -2.69 20.63 -16.83
C ALA A 16 -1.80 19.38 -16.75
N PHE A 17 -2.40 18.19 -16.63
CA PHE A 17 -1.72 16.93 -16.37
C PHE A 17 -2.24 15.85 -17.34
N PRO A 18 -1.77 15.82 -18.60
CA PRO A 18 -2.25 14.88 -19.62
C PRO A 18 -2.02 13.40 -19.25
N GLN A 19 -1.12 13.12 -18.31
CA GLN A 19 -0.86 11.79 -17.76
C GLN A 19 -1.96 11.27 -16.82
N VAL A 20 -2.94 12.09 -16.41
CA VAL A 20 -4.03 11.66 -15.54
C VAL A 20 -4.95 10.70 -16.28
N ILE A 21 -5.13 9.52 -15.72
CA ILE A 21 -6.03 8.48 -16.21
C ILE A 21 -7.11 8.27 -15.16
N ALA A 22 -8.37 8.25 -15.60
CA ALA A 22 -9.51 7.96 -14.74
C ALA A 22 -9.43 6.52 -14.22
N GLY A 23 -9.50 6.34 -12.90
CA GLY A 23 -9.76 5.04 -12.29
C GLY A 23 -11.26 4.77 -12.24
N LYS A 24 -11.65 3.52 -11.97
CA LYS A 24 -13.04 3.10 -11.83
C LYS A 24 -13.79 3.92 -10.78
N ASN A 25 -13.25 3.99 -9.58
CA ASN A 25 -13.74 4.76 -8.45
C ASN A 25 -12.56 4.99 -7.47
N VAL A 26 -12.81 5.61 -6.32
CA VAL A 26 -11.77 5.94 -5.34
C VAL A 26 -11.05 4.71 -4.74
N LEU A 27 -11.66 3.52 -4.78
CA LEU A 27 -11.03 2.29 -4.27
C LEU A 27 -9.85 1.86 -5.14
N GLN A 28 -9.89 2.08 -6.45
CA GLN A 28 -8.80 1.67 -7.34
C GLN A 28 -7.47 2.37 -7.02
N PRO A 29 -7.37 3.72 -6.97
CA PRO A 29 -6.11 4.36 -6.56
C PRO A 29 -5.78 4.10 -5.08
N SER A 30 -6.78 3.94 -4.21
CA SER A 30 -6.55 3.67 -2.78
C SER A 30 -5.92 2.29 -2.53
N LEU A 31 -6.46 1.24 -3.15
CA LEU A 31 -5.89 -0.11 -3.13
C LEU A 31 -4.65 -0.24 -4.03
N GLY A 32 -4.45 0.69 -4.98
CA GLY A 32 -3.26 0.80 -5.81
C GLY A 32 -2.03 1.37 -5.10
N ASN A 33 -2.09 1.59 -3.78
CA ASN A 33 -0.98 2.12 -3.01
C ASN A 33 0.20 1.12 -2.89
N ALA A 34 1.18 1.26 -3.78
CA ALA A 34 2.40 0.43 -3.78
C ALA A 34 3.30 0.71 -2.56
N ASN A 35 3.27 1.91 -1.97
CA ASN A 35 4.10 2.26 -0.81
C ASN A 35 3.71 1.41 0.41
N ALA A 36 2.41 1.20 0.64
CA ALA A 36 1.92 0.35 1.72
C ALA A 36 2.46 -1.09 1.65
N ILE A 37 2.86 -1.55 0.46
CA ILE A 37 3.43 -2.88 0.23
C ILE A 37 4.95 -2.87 0.34
N MET A 38 5.60 -1.81 -0.17
CA MET A 38 7.06 -1.72 -0.28
C MET A 38 7.76 -1.08 0.92
N HIS A 39 7.02 -0.41 1.81
CA HIS A 39 7.60 0.39 2.89
C HIS A 39 7.53 -0.26 4.28
N PRO A 40 6.35 -0.60 4.83
CA PRO A 40 6.27 -0.99 6.24
C PRO A 40 7.01 -2.30 6.53
N ALA A 41 6.73 -3.35 5.74
CA ALA A 41 7.30 -4.67 5.99
C ALA A 41 8.83 -4.70 5.83
N PRO A 42 9.44 -4.17 4.74
CA PRO A 42 10.90 -4.16 4.66
C PRO A 42 11.55 -3.26 5.73
N SER A 43 10.94 -2.14 6.10
CA SER A 43 11.49 -1.27 7.17
C SER A 43 11.54 -2.01 8.51
N LEU A 44 10.42 -2.59 8.94
CA LEU A 44 10.34 -3.29 10.23
C LEU A 44 11.25 -4.53 10.26
N LEU A 45 11.37 -5.26 9.15
CA LEU A 45 12.27 -6.42 9.03
C LEU A 45 13.76 -6.03 9.01
N ASN A 46 14.09 -4.74 8.84
CA ASN A 46 15.44 -4.20 8.90
C ASN A 46 15.67 -3.26 10.10
N THR A 47 14.87 -3.38 11.17
CA THR A 47 14.98 -2.52 12.37
C THR A 47 16.42 -2.42 12.90
N SER A 48 17.15 -3.54 12.96
CA SER A 48 18.54 -3.53 13.43
C SER A 48 19.49 -2.77 12.51
N LEU A 49 19.24 -2.73 11.19
CA LEU A 49 20.03 -1.91 10.27
C LEU A 49 19.70 -0.42 10.44
N ILE A 50 18.40 -0.11 10.55
CA ILE A 50 17.89 1.25 10.77
C ILE A 50 18.52 1.88 12.01
N GLU A 51 18.57 1.15 13.13
CA GLU A 51 19.11 1.67 14.39
C GLU A 51 20.64 1.54 14.52
N SER A 52 21.31 0.99 13.50
CA SER A 52 22.78 0.87 13.50
C SER A 52 23.47 2.05 12.85
N SER A 53 24.79 2.13 13.04
CA SER A 53 25.64 3.11 12.35
C SER A 53 25.99 2.73 10.90
N HIS A 54 25.46 1.61 10.36
CA HIS A 54 25.80 1.17 9.01
C HIS A 54 25.09 2.03 7.97
N GLU A 55 25.85 2.48 6.96
CA GLU A 55 25.24 2.96 5.72
C GLU A 55 24.73 1.74 4.93
N TRP A 56 23.49 1.82 4.47
CA TRP A 56 22.83 0.76 3.73
C TRP A 56 21.84 1.35 2.72
N SER A 57 21.59 0.61 1.64
CA SER A 57 20.67 0.98 0.57
C SER A 57 19.32 0.33 0.81
N TYR A 58 18.25 1.13 0.91
CA TYR A 58 16.93 0.64 1.32
C TYR A 58 16.46 -0.54 0.48
N TYR A 59 16.51 -0.38 -0.86
CA TYR A 59 16.02 -1.40 -1.78
C TYR A 59 17.04 -2.51 -2.03
N TYR A 60 18.32 -2.18 -2.22
CA TYR A 60 19.32 -3.17 -2.63
C TYR A 60 19.74 -4.11 -1.49
N ASP A 61 19.91 -3.56 -0.28
CA ASP A 61 20.32 -4.30 0.90
C ASP A 61 19.11 -4.78 1.70
N GLY A 62 18.08 -3.93 1.84
CA GLY A 62 16.92 -4.20 2.69
C GLY A 62 15.93 -5.23 2.18
N ILE A 63 15.87 -5.47 0.86
CA ILE A 63 14.91 -6.42 0.28
C ILE A 63 15.65 -7.67 -0.16
N THR A 64 16.02 -8.48 0.83
CA THR A 64 16.62 -9.81 0.64
C THR A 64 15.59 -10.84 0.14
N PRO A 65 16.00 -12.02 -0.37
CA PRO A 65 15.06 -12.98 -0.97
C PRO A 65 13.88 -13.36 -0.07
N SER A 66 14.12 -13.59 1.23
CA SER A 66 13.04 -13.90 2.18
C SER A 66 12.11 -12.71 2.43
N ILE A 67 12.65 -11.50 2.55
CA ILE A 67 11.87 -10.26 2.71
C ILE A 67 11.05 -9.99 1.44
N GLY A 68 11.65 -10.11 0.26
CA GLY A 68 10.97 -9.97 -1.03
C GLY A 68 9.82 -10.96 -1.18
N SER A 69 10.05 -12.25 -0.86
CA SER A 69 8.99 -13.27 -0.89
C SER A 69 7.87 -13.00 0.13
N PHE A 70 8.20 -12.45 1.31
CA PHE A 70 7.20 -12.02 2.29
C PHE A 70 6.33 -10.90 1.72
N VAL A 71 6.95 -9.89 1.10
CA VAL A 71 6.26 -8.74 0.50
C VAL A 71 5.39 -9.16 -0.68
N GLU A 72 5.84 -10.08 -1.55
CA GLU A 72 5.01 -10.62 -2.64
C GLU A 72 3.73 -11.31 -2.11
N LYS A 73 3.82 -12.01 -0.97
CA LYS A 73 2.66 -12.64 -0.34
C LYS A 73 1.76 -11.63 0.38
N LEU A 74 2.33 -10.56 0.93
CA LEU A 74 1.57 -9.42 1.45
C LEU A 74 0.83 -8.71 0.32
N ASP A 75 1.46 -8.55 -0.85
CA ASP A 75 0.83 -8.01 -2.05
C ASP A 75 -0.32 -8.90 -2.55
N SER A 76 -0.20 -10.22 -2.40
CA SER A 76 -1.28 -11.15 -2.75
C SER A 76 -2.55 -10.92 -1.92
N GLU A 77 -2.42 -10.47 -0.66
CA GLU A 77 -3.56 -10.06 0.17
C GLU A 77 -4.20 -8.77 -0.38
N ARG A 78 -3.39 -7.80 -0.84
CA ARG A 78 -3.87 -6.58 -1.52
C ARG A 78 -4.61 -6.91 -2.82
N MET A 79 -4.10 -7.86 -3.60
CA MET A 79 -4.74 -8.31 -4.84
C MET A 79 -6.08 -9.01 -4.57
N ALA A 80 -6.17 -9.83 -3.52
CA ALA A 80 -7.44 -10.44 -3.13
C ALA A 80 -8.50 -9.39 -2.72
N LEU A 81 -8.09 -8.30 -2.05
CA LEU A 81 -8.98 -7.17 -1.78
C LEU A 81 -9.40 -6.48 -3.08
N ALA A 82 -8.48 -6.24 -4.01
CA ALA A 82 -8.79 -5.62 -5.31
C ALA A 82 -9.87 -6.41 -6.06
N ASP A 83 -9.72 -7.74 -6.12
CA ASP A 83 -10.71 -8.64 -6.73
C ASP A 83 -12.06 -8.57 -6.00
N ALA A 84 -12.05 -8.56 -4.66
CA ALA A 84 -13.27 -8.44 -3.85
C ALA A 84 -13.99 -7.09 -4.05
N PHE A 85 -13.27 -6.00 -4.32
CA PHE A 85 -13.89 -4.71 -4.63
C PHE A 85 -14.09 -4.47 -6.13
N GLY A 86 -13.75 -5.46 -6.96
CA GLY A 86 -13.91 -5.40 -8.42
C GLY A 86 -13.10 -4.27 -9.05
N VAL A 87 -11.89 -4.00 -8.55
CA VAL A 87 -10.97 -3.00 -9.11
C VAL A 87 -9.75 -3.69 -9.70
N ASP A 88 -9.35 -3.27 -10.90
CA ASP A 88 -8.19 -3.85 -11.58
C ASP A 88 -6.90 -3.20 -11.09
N LEU A 89 -5.99 -4.01 -10.57
CA LEU A 89 -4.66 -3.60 -10.14
C LEU A 89 -3.58 -4.50 -10.73
N LEU A 90 -2.35 -4.01 -10.71
CA LEU A 90 -1.18 -4.82 -11.03
C LEU A 90 -0.60 -5.41 -9.72
N PRO A 91 -0.27 -6.71 -9.70
CA PRO A 91 0.65 -7.25 -8.72
C PRO A 91 1.97 -6.48 -8.73
N ILE A 92 2.63 -6.34 -7.59
CA ILE A 92 3.77 -5.44 -7.40
C ILE A 92 4.91 -5.70 -8.39
N LEU A 93 5.20 -6.97 -8.72
CA LEU A 93 6.18 -7.34 -9.74
C LEU A 93 5.82 -6.82 -11.14
N LYS A 94 4.55 -6.95 -11.53
CA LYS A 94 4.07 -6.42 -12.82
C LYS A 94 4.04 -4.89 -12.80
N TRP A 95 3.75 -4.28 -11.66
CA TRP A 95 3.80 -2.83 -11.49
C TRP A 95 5.23 -2.31 -11.74
N TYR A 96 6.27 -2.98 -11.24
CA TYR A 96 7.67 -2.62 -11.53
C TYR A 96 8.02 -2.66 -13.01
N LYS A 97 7.49 -3.63 -13.75
CA LYS A 97 7.67 -3.69 -15.20
C LYS A 97 7.07 -2.47 -15.90
N VAL A 98 5.88 -2.05 -15.49
CA VAL A 98 5.18 -0.90 -16.08
C VAL A 98 5.82 0.42 -15.67
N ALA A 99 6.16 0.58 -14.39
CA ALA A 99 6.66 1.83 -13.83
C ALA A 99 8.14 2.08 -14.10
N TYR A 100 8.97 1.03 -14.08
CA TYR A 100 10.43 1.13 -14.17
C TYR A 100 11.04 0.36 -15.35
N GLY A 101 10.24 -0.40 -16.11
CA GLY A 101 10.78 -1.24 -17.20
C GLY A 101 11.57 -2.45 -16.71
N VAL A 102 11.49 -2.79 -15.42
CA VAL A 102 12.25 -3.90 -14.82
C VAL A 102 11.35 -5.11 -14.67
N ASP A 103 11.74 -6.21 -15.30
CA ASP A 103 11.02 -7.48 -15.29
C ASP A 103 11.94 -8.59 -14.82
N LYS A 104 11.80 -9.01 -13.55
CA LYS A 104 12.57 -10.09 -12.94
C LYS A 104 11.65 -11.08 -12.22
N PRO A 105 12.06 -12.35 -12.08
CA PRO A 105 11.25 -13.39 -11.43
C PRO A 105 10.86 -13.12 -9.98
N THR A 106 11.70 -12.41 -9.21
CA THR A 106 11.44 -12.11 -7.79
C THR A 106 11.56 -10.63 -7.49
N LEU A 107 10.94 -10.19 -6.40
CA LEU A 107 10.94 -8.79 -5.99
C LEU A 107 12.35 -8.36 -5.59
N SER A 108 13.08 -9.24 -4.90
CA SER A 108 14.47 -8.97 -4.52
C SER A 108 15.41 -8.78 -5.73
N GLU A 109 15.18 -9.49 -6.83
CA GLU A 109 15.93 -9.29 -8.08
C GLU A 109 15.45 -8.04 -8.82
N THR A 110 14.14 -7.79 -8.81
CA THR A 110 13.50 -6.63 -9.45
C THR A 110 14.04 -5.33 -8.87
N VAL A 111 13.98 -5.17 -7.54
CA VAL A 111 14.41 -3.93 -6.90
C VAL A 111 15.92 -3.71 -7.03
N ARG A 112 16.75 -4.77 -7.02
CA ARG A 112 18.20 -4.67 -7.25
C ARG A 112 18.59 -4.37 -8.69
N SER A 113 17.72 -4.73 -9.64
CA SER A 113 17.93 -4.45 -11.06
C SER A 113 17.36 -3.11 -11.50
N ASN A 114 16.78 -2.33 -10.58
CA ASN A 114 16.17 -1.04 -10.88
C ASN A 114 17.17 0.10 -10.66
N PRO A 115 17.76 0.68 -11.72
CA PRO A 115 18.76 1.73 -11.58
C PRO A 115 18.20 3.01 -10.92
N ALA A 116 16.87 3.21 -10.94
CA ALA A 116 16.24 4.35 -10.26
C ALA A 116 16.34 4.28 -8.74
N TYR A 117 16.74 3.14 -8.18
CA TYR A 117 16.94 2.94 -6.75
C TYR A 117 18.39 3.07 -6.30
N ASP A 118 19.30 3.37 -7.22
CA ASP A 118 20.69 3.67 -6.88
C ASP A 118 20.77 4.92 -5.98
N GLY A 119 21.55 4.83 -4.91
CA GLY A 119 21.73 5.91 -3.93
C GLY A 119 20.55 6.14 -2.98
N ILE A 120 19.47 5.35 -3.02
CA ILE A 120 18.40 5.46 -2.02
C ILE A 120 18.86 4.83 -0.71
N ALA A 121 19.36 5.68 0.19
CA ALA A 121 19.77 5.30 1.53
C ALA A 121 18.58 4.79 2.37
N GLY A 122 18.85 3.77 3.18
CA GLY A 122 17.93 3.31 4.21
C GLY A 122 17.80 4.30 5.36
N GLN A 123 16.72 4.15 6.13
CA GLN A 123 16.43 5.05 7.24
C GLN A 123 17.43 4.84 8.39
N LYS A 124 17.53 5.85 9.25
CA LYS A 124 18.33 5.86 10.49
C LYS A 124 17.50 5.99 11.77
N ASP A 125 16.18 6.05 11.60
CA ASP A 125 15.19 6.12 12.67
C ASP A 125 13.96 5.32 12.23
N LEU A 126 13.42 4.54 13.16
CA LEU A 126 12.23 3.74 12.95
C LEU A 126 10.95 4.59 12.90
N ARG A 127 10.98 5.80 13.46
CA ARG A 127 9.90 6.81 13.37
C ARG A 127 9.91 7.52 12.01
N THR A 128 9.87 6.75 10.93
CA THR A 128 9.86 7.21 9.54
C THR A 128 8.44 7.24 8.97
N ARG A 129 8.21 8.01 7.90
CA ARG A 129 6.95 7.98 7.14
C ARG A 129 6.61 6.57 6.61
N TYR A 130 7.62 5.72 6.37
CA TYR A 130 7.41 4.34 5.91
C TYR A 130 6.63 3.49 6.93
N ILE A 131 6.59 3.93 8.18
CA ILE A 131 5.81 3.33 9.27
C ILE A 131 4.66 4.26 9.65
N LEU A 132 4.95 5.51 10.00
CA LEU A 132 3.98 6.47 10.55
C LEU A 132 2.94 6.98 9.53
N GLU A 133 3.21 6.88 8.23
CA GLU A 133 2.26 7.23 7.17
C GLU A 133 1.66 5.96 6.54
N ASP A 134 2.52 5.05 6.07
CA ASP A 134 2.10 3.93 5.23
C ASP A 134 1.34 2.82 5.99
N ILE A 135 1.54 2.67 7.31
CA ILE A 135 0.72 1.76 8.11
C ILE A 135 -0.68 2.34 8.34
N PRO A 136 -0.86 3.50 9.01
CA PRO A 136 -2.19 4.02 9.33
C PRO A 136 -3.00 4.45 8.11
N THR A 137 -2.36 4.79 6.98
CA THR A 137 -3.07 5.24 5.76
C THR A 137 -3.07 4.23 4.62
N GLY A 138 -2.32 3.14 4.73
CA GLY A 138 -2.21 2.08 3.74
C GLY A 138 -2.65 0.71 4.28
N LEU A 139 -1.90 0.13 5.22
CA LEU A 139 -2.22 -1.20 5.76
C LEU A 139 -3.51 -1.21 6.59
N VAL A 140 -3.69 -0.26 7.50
CA VAL A 140 -4.89 -0.19 8.35
C VAL A 140 -6.19 -0.15 7.53
N PRO A 141 -6.38 0.76 6.54
CA PRO A 141 -7.59 0.72 5.72
C PRO A 141 -7.75 -0.57 4.92
N MET A 142 -6.66 -1.18 4.42
CA MET A 142 -6.75 -2.48 3.71
C MET A 142 -7.19 -3.62 4.64
N ILE A 143 -6.68 -3.67 5.86
CA ILE A 143 -7.08 -4.64 6.89
C ILE A 143 -8.57 -4.48 7.22
N GLU A 144 -9.03 -3.25 7.37
CA GLU A 144 -10.43 -2.95 7.70
C GLU A 144 -11.39 -3.35 6.55
N LEU A 145 -10.98 -3.12 5.30
CA LEU A 145 -11.70 -3.63 4.12
C LEU A 145 -11.71 -5.16 4.06
N GLY A 146 -10.62 -5.80 4.49
CA GLY A 146 -10.53 -7.25 4.64
C GLY A 146 -11.54 -7.79 5.63
N LYS A 147 -11.59 -7.21 6.85
CA LYS A 147 -12.58 -7.55 7.88
C LYS A 147 -14.01 -7.37 7.38
N LEU A 148 -14.31 -6.23 6.75
CA LEU A 148 -15.64 -5.93 6.18
C LEU A 148 -16.08 -6.96 5.12
N SER A 149 -15.13 -7.51 4.39
CA SER A 149 -15.39 -8.39 3.23
C SER A 149 -15.17 -9.88 3.52
N GLY A 150 -14.77 -10.24 4.74
CA GLY A 150 -14.38 -11.61 5.10
C GLY A 150 -13.12 -12.11 4.38
N ILE A 151 -12.26 -11.19 3.91
CA ILE A 151 -11.01 -11.52 3.22
C ILE A 151 -9.86 -11.47 4.23
N PRO A 152 -9.11 -12.56 4.42
CA PRO A 152 -8.02 -12.60 5.40
C PRO A 152 -6.84 -11.74 4.94
N THR A 153 -6.28 -10.93 5.85
CA THR A 153 -5.09 -10.08 5.61
C THR A 153 -3.99 -10.32 6.67
N PRO A 154 -3.62 -11.58 6.98
CA PRO A 154 -2.80 -11.90 8.14
C PRO A 154 -1.40 -11.29 8.09
N ARG A 155 -0.79 -11.09 6.92
CA ARG A 155 0.53 -10.43 6.86
C ARG A 155 0.41 -8.95 7.10
N MET A 156 -0.60 -8.30 6.52
CA MET A 156 -0.85 -6.88 6.80
C MET A 156 -1.09 -6.67 8.30
N GLU A 157 -1.90 -7.52 8.95
CA GLU A 157 -2.17 -7.48 10.38
C GLU A 157 -0.90 -7.66 11.23
N VAL A 158 -0.06 -8.65 10.91
CA VAL A 158 1.21 -8.86 11.62
C VAL A 158 2.15 -7.67 11.47
N VAL A 159 2.27 -7.11 10.26
CA VAL A 159 3.14 -5.96 9.99
C VAL A 159 2.63 -4.72 10.72
N ALA A 160 1.33 -4.43 10.66
CA ALA A 160 0.73 -3.32 11.39
C ALA A 160 0.97 -3.46 12.90
N LYS A 161 0.69 -4.64 13.48
CA LYS A 161 0.86 -4.90 14.91
C LYS A 161 2.31 -4.81 15.36
N LEU A 162 3.25 -5.33 14.55
CA LEU A 162 4.67 -5.21 14.83
C LEU A 162 5.12 -3.74 14.82
N GLY A 163 4.60 -2.95 13.87
CA GLY A 163 4.84 -1.51 13.82
C GLY A 163 4.40 -0.82 15.12
N GLU A 164 3.16 -1.04 15.56
CA GLU A 164 2.63 -0.46 16.80
C GLU A 164 3.53 -0.76 18.00
N TYR A 165 3.98 -2.01 18.13
CA TYR A 165 4.85 -2.42 19.24
C TYR A 165 6.24 -1.82 19.18
N LEU A 166 6.80 -1.62 17.99
CA LEU A 166 8.16 -1.08 17.85
C LEU A 166 8.23 0.44 17.98
N VAL A 167 7.18 1.18 17.59
CA VAL A 167 7.16 2.66 17.70
C VAL A 167 6.27 3.20 18.83
N ASP A 168 5.64 2.32 19.61
CA ASP A 168 4.74 2.63 20.72
C ASP A 168 3.61 3.58 20.31
N GLU A 169 2.91 3.23 19.23
CA GLU A 169 1.83 4.05 18.65
C GLU A 169 0.64 3.18 18.23
N ASP A 170 -0.57 3.61 18.57
CA ASP A 170 -1.82 2.95 18.15
C ASP A 170 -2.24 3.47 16.76
N PHE A 171 -1.99 2.68 15.73
CA PHE A 171 -2.30 3.06 14.36
C PHE A 171 -3.79 2.96 14.03
N TYR A 172 -4.59 2.25 14.84
CA TYR A 172 -6.04 2.17 14.66
C TYR A 172 -6.76 3.35 15.30
N ALA A 173 -6.18 3.97 16.33
CA ALA A 173 -6.71 5.18 16.93
C ALA A 173 -6.74 6.38 15.95
N THR A 174 -5.65 6.59 15.20
CA THR A 174 -5.50 7.75 14.29
C THR A 174 -5.57 7.40 12.81
N GLY A 175 -5.43 6.11 12.46
CA GLY A 175 -5.43 5.66 11.07
C GLY A 175 -6.80 5.68 10.40
N ARG A 176 -6.80 5.31 9.13
CA ARG A 176 -8.00 5.28 8.27
C ARG A 176 -8.83 4.02 8.50
N THR A 177 -9.31 3.83 9.73
CA THR A 177 -10.28 2.78 10.05
C THR A 177 -11.64 3.08 9.42
N LEU A 178 -12.51 2.07 9.25
CA LEU A 178 -13.87 2.33 8.76
C LEU A 178 -14.60 3.31 9.67
N LYS A 179 -14.39 3.18 10.99
CA LYS A 179 -14.84 4.14 12.01
C LYS A 179 -14.37 5.56 11.75
N ASN A 180 -13.06 5.77 11.63
CA ASN A 180 -12.48 7.11 11.45
C ASN A 180 -12.85 7.74 10.09
N LEU A 181 -13.21 6.92 9.11
CA LEU A 181 -13.77 7.37 7.83
C LEU A 181 -15.29 7.58 7.86
N GLY A 182 -15.97 7.26 8.96
CA GLY A 182 -17.42 7.34 9.10
C GLY A 182 -18.19 6.30 8.28
N LEU A 183 -17.61 5.11 8.08
CA LEU A 183 -18.09 4.01 7.25
C LEU A 183 -18.35 2.71 8.04
N GLU A 184 -18.28 2.75 9.37
CA GLU A 184 -18.35 1.56 10.25
C GLU A 184 -19.66 0.77 10.16
N ASP A 185 -20.76 1.44 9.86
CA ASP A 185 -22.09 0.81 9.75
C ASP A 185 -22.39 0.28 8.33
N MET A 186 -21.47 0.47 7.37
CA MET A 186 -21.68 0.03 5.99
C MET A 186 -21.34 -1.44 5.83
N SER A 187 -22.17 -2.17 5.09
CA SER A 187 -21.75 -3.45 4.50
C SER A 187 -20.83 -3.22 3.29
N ARG A 188 -20.20 -4.30 2.80
CA ARG A 188 -19.40 -4.23 1.55
C ARG A 188 -20.23 -3.69 0.37
N SER A 189 -21.50 -4.09 0.24
CA SER A 189 -22.37 -3.59 -0.83
C SER A 189 -22.69 -2.10 -0.67
N ASP A 190 -22.93 -1.64 0.55
CA ASP A 190 -23.22 -0.23 0.82
C ASP A 190 -22.00 0.63 0.51
N LEU A 191 -20.80 0.17 0.89
CA LEU A 191 -19.56 0.86 0.58
C LEU A 191 -19.33 0.97 -0.94
N ILE A 192 -19.56 -0.11 -1.69
CA ILE A 192 -19.45 -0.09 -3.16
C ILE A 192 -20.45 0.90 -3.75
N SER A 193 -21.71 0.86 -3.31
CA SER A 193 -22.72 1.82 -3.78
C SER A 193 -22.31 3.27 -3.47
N TYR A 194 -21.85 3.51 -2.24
CA TYR A 194 -21.45 4.83 -1.77
C TYR A 194 -20.27 5.41 -2.57
N VAL A 195 -19.26 4.61 -2.92
CA VAL A 195 -18.14 5.10 -3.74
C VAL A 195 -18.52 5.30 -5.21
N GLU A 196 -19.58 4.66 -5.69
CA GLU A 196 -20.07 4.81 -7.06
C GLU A 196 -21.01 6.03 -7.19
N THR A 197 -21.99 6.15 -6.28
CA THR A 197 -23.08 7.14 -6.39
C THR A 197 -22.94 8.32 -5.43
N GLY A 198 -22.32 8.12 -4.27
CA GLY A 198 -22.22 9.11 -3.19
C GLY A 198 -23.35 9.03 -2.18
N ASP A 199 -24.31 8.12 -2.39
CA ASP A 199 -25.46 7.92 -1.51
C ASP A 199 -25.13 6.91 -0.40
N ARG A 200 -25.58 7.21 0.81
CA ARG A 200 -25.46 6.34 1.98
C ARG A 200 -26.66 5.44 2.16
#